data_AF-A0A968P7U4-F1
#
_entry.id   AF-A0A968P7U4-F1
#
_cell.length_a   1.000
_cell.length_b   1.000
_cell.length_c   1.000
_cell.angle_alpha   90.00
_cell.angle_beta   90.00
_cell.angle_gamma   90.00
#
_symmetry.space_group_name_H-M   'P 1'
#
loop_
_entity.id
_entity.type
_entity.pdbx_description
1 polymer ?
#
loop_
_entity_poly.entity_id
_entity_poly.type
_entity_poly.pdbx_seq_one_letter_code
_entity_poly.pdbx_strand_id
1 'polypeptide(L)'
;MQGKDRSNLNRPNFLLIMTDQHRHDFVGYAGSTFVSTPNIDRIATEGTAFSQSYTNAPICAPARCALATGCQPHRIGVLDNSRRLITTVPDHLFTFARQ
;
A
#
# COMPACT_ATOMS: atom_id res chain seq x y z
N MET A 1 -5.80 -1.37 -33.46
CA MET A 1 -4.76 -0.68 -32.66
C MET A 1 -5.27 0.72 -32.37
N GLN A 2 -5.87 0.97 -31.19
CA GLN A 2 -6.40 2.29 -30.82
C GLN A 2 -5.45 2.98 -29.84
N GLY A 3 -5.27 4.29 -30.06
CA GLY A 3 -4.19 5.12 -29.54
C GLY A 3 -4.17 5.29 -28.03
N LYS A 4 -2.96 5.36 -27.48
CA LYS A 4 -2.67 5.68 -26.08
C LYS A 4 -3.00 7.15 -25.85
N ASP A 5 -4.09 7.43 -25.14
CA ASP A 5 -4.44 8.76 -24.65
C ASP A 5 -3.27 9.32 -23.83
N ARG A 6 -2.58 10.33 -24.37
CA ARG A 6 -1.48 11.03 -23.69
C ARG A 6 -2.09 12.05 -22.74
N SER A 7 -2.79 11.58 -21.73
CA SER A 7 -3.28 12.43 -20.65
C SER A 7 -2.10 13.16 -19.98
N ASN A 8 -2.19 14.50 -19.94
CA ASN A 8 -1.33 15.47 -19.26
C ASN A 8 0.06 14.98 -18.78
N LEU A 9 1.11 15.29 -19.54
CA LEU A 9 2.53 15.00 -19.22
C LEU A 9 2.99 15.50 -17.85
N ASN A 10 2.26 16.43 -17.24
CA ASN A 10 2.57 17.03 -15.94
C ASN A 10 1.94 16.28 -14.74
N ARG A 11 1.09 15.27 -14.96
CA ARG A 11 0.51 14.48 -13.86
C ARG A 11 1.30 13.17 -13.71
N PRO A 12 1.93 12.91 -12.55
CA PRO A 12 2.64 11.66 -12.34
C PRO A 12 1.67 10.47 -12.34
N ASN A 13 2.16 9.33 -12.81
CA ASN A 13 1.46 8.05 -12.64
C ASN A 13 1.82 7.47 -11.26
N PHE A 14 0.85 6.85 -10.59
CA PHE A 14 1.06 6.17 -9.31
C PHE A 14 0.90 4.65 -9.50
N LEU A 15 1.90 3.88 -9.07
CA LEU A 15 1.88 2.43 -9.02
C LEU A 15 2.05 1.97 -7.57
N LEU A 16 1.01 1.35 -7.00
CA LEU A 16 1.06 0.76 -5.66
C LEU A 16 1.32 -0.74 -5.76
N ILE A 17 2.47 -1.19 -5.24
CA ILE A 17 2.82 -2.61 -5.13
C ILE A 17 2.72 -3.00 -3.66
N MET A 18 1.87 -3.98 -3.33
CA MET A 18 1.66 -4.47 -1.98
C MET A 18 1.75 -6.00 -1.94
N THR A 19 2.65 -6.52 -1.12
CA THR A 19 2.76 -7.95 -0.80
C THR A 19 1.95 -8.30 0.45
N ASP A 20 1.38 -9.51 0.52
CA ASP A 20 0.74 -10.02 1.74
C ASP A 20 1.78 -10.67 2.66
N GLN A 21 1.60 -10.51 3.97
CA GLN A 21 2.40 -11.16 5.02
C GLN A 21 3.92 -10.99 4.88
N HIS A 22 4.37 -9.82 4.40
CA HIS A 22 5.79 -9.53 4.21
C HIS A 22 6.40 -8.95 5.49
N ARG A 23 7.39 -9.66 6.04
CA ARG A 23 8.17 -9.22 7.20
C ARG A 23 9.23 -8.19 6.78
N HIS A 24 9.41 -7.13 7.56
CA HIS A 24 10.28 -6.00 7.20
C HIS A 24 11.77 -6.34 6.98
N ASP A 25 12.27 -7.43 7.57
CA ASP A 25 13.68 -7.87 7.52
C ASP A 25 13.92 -9.00 6.48
N PHE A 26 12.94 -9.27 5.61
CA PHE A 26 13.03 -10.26 4.52
C PHE A 26 13.40 -9.61 3.17
N VAL A 27 14.14 -8.51 3.23
CA VAL A 27 14.62 -7.75 2.07
C VAL A 27 16.09 -7.36 2.27
N GLY A 28 16.86 -7.38 1.18
CA GLY A 28 18.30 -7.14 1.18
C GLY A 28 18.66 -5.74 1.70
N TYR A 29 17.92 -4.70 1.32
CA TYR A 29 18.16 -3.34 1.81
C TYR A 29 17.96 -3.19 3.33
N ALA A 30 17.19 -4.08 3.96
CA ALA A 30 16.98 -4.12 5.41
C ALA A 30 17.96 -5.10 6.12
N GLY A 31 18.97 -5.61 5.41
CA GLY A 31 20.02 -6.47 5.97
C GLY A 31 19.75 -7.97 5.89
N SER A 32 18.76 -8.43 5.11
CA SER A 32 18.55 -9.87 4.91
C SER A 32 19.77 -10.52 4.24
N THR A 33 20.29 -11.60 4.83
CA THR A 33 21.41 -12.38 4.28
C THR A 33 20.99 -13.70 3.64
N PHE A 34 19.70 -14.04 3.73
CA PHE A 34 19.15 -15.33 3.30
C PHE A 34 18.08 -15.20 2.20
N VAL A 35 17.58 -13.99 1.93
CA VAL A 35 16.67 -13.71 0.79
C VAL A 35 17.35 -12.73 -0.16
N SER A 36 17.37 -13.06 -1.45
CA SER A 36 17.85 -12.16 -2.50
C SER A 36 16.68 -11.37 -3.10
N THR A 37 16.70 -10.05 -2.96
CA THR A 37 15.62 -9.16 -3.44
C THR A 37 16.12 -8.01 -4.32
N PRO A 38 16.94 -8.27 -5.37
CA PRO A 38 17.65 -7.23 -6.11
C PRO A 38 16.74 -6.14 -6.71
N ASN A 39 15.52 -6.50 -7.12
CA ASN A 39 14.55 -5.54 -7.66
C ASN A 39 13.97 -4.62 -6.58
N ILE A 40 13.71 -5.14 -5.37
CA ILE A 40 13.21 -4.34 -4.25
C ILE A 40 14.34 -3.44 -3.72
N ASP A 41 15.55 -3.99 -3.62
CA ASP A 41 16.73 -3.25 -3.15
C ASP A 41 17.07 -2.09 -4.09
N ARG A 42 16.91 -2.30 -5.40
CA ARG A 42 17.05 -1.23 -6.41
C ARG A 42 16.00 -0.13 -6.21
N ILE A 43 14.73 -0.47 -5.97
CA ILE A 43 13.67 0.51 -5.68
C ILE A 43 13.99 1.31 -4.41
N ALA A 44 14.49 0.65 -3.36
CA ALA A 44 14.89 1.31 -2.12
C ALA A 44 16.07 2.26 -2.33
N THR A 45 17.07 1.86 -3.12
CA THR A 45 18.28 2.65 -3.41
C THR A 45 18.00 3.86 -4.31
N GLU A 46 17.12 3.70 -5.32
CA GLU A 46 16.73 4.78 -6.23
C GLU A 46 15.65 5.71 -5.63
N GLY A 47 15.09 5.34 -4.47
CA GLY A 47 13.97 6.02 -3.83
C GLY A 47 14.21 6.34 -2.36
N THR A 48 13.19 6.08 -1.53
CA THR A 48 13.25 6.30 -0.09
C THR A 48 12.68 5.09 0.63
N ALA A 49 13.45 4.52 1.55
CA ALA A 49 13.04 3.42 2.42
C ALA A 49 12.66 3.94 3.81
N PHE A 50 11.47 3.57 4.28
CA PHE A 50 10.99 3.92 5.63
C PHE A 50 11.30 2.78 6.60
N SER A 51 12.33 2.94 7.43
CA SER A 51 12.78 1.93 8.41
C SER A 51 11.82 1.71 9.58
N GLN A 52 10.90 2.65 9.81
CA GLN A 52 9.92 2.63 10.91
C GLN A 52 8.50 2.78 10.37
N SER A 53 8.08 1.85 9.51
CA SER A 53 6.72 1.76 8.97
C SER A 53 5.94 0.63 9.65
N TYR A 54 4.69 0.90 10.03
CA TYR A 54 3.86 -0.04 10.82
C TYR A 54 2.50 -0.25 10.15
N THR A 55 1.99 -1.48 10.26
CA THR A 55 0.62 -1.80 9.87
C THR A 55 -0.38 -1.26 10.90
N ASN A 56 -1.53 -0.75 10.44
CA ASN A 56 -2.64 -0.35 11.31
C ASN A 56 -3.27 -1.54 12.05
N ALA A 57 -3.16 -2.74 11.48
CA ALA A 57 -3.62 -3.98 12.08
C ALA A 57 -2.82 -5.17 11.53
N PRO A 58 -2.41 -6.14 12.35
CA PRO A 58 -1.70 -7.33 11.87
C PRO A 58 -2.67 -8.39 11.29
N ILE A 59 -3.70 -7.95 10.54
CA ILE A 59 -4.75 -8.79 9.95
C ILE A 59 -5.11 -8.25 8.56
N CYS A 60 -5.31 -9.14 7.59
CA CYS A 60 -5.48 -8.83 6.17
C CYS A 60 -6.55 -7.77 5.87
N ALA A 61 -7.83 -8.03 6.18
CA ALA A 61 -8.92 -7.12 5.82
C ALA A 61 -8.84 -5.77 6.56
N PRO A 62 -8.61 -5.72 7.89
CA PRO A 62 -8.40 -4.45 8.60
C PRO A 62 -7.24 -3.61 8.04
N ALA A 63 -6.08 -4.23 7.74
CA ALA A 63 -4.92 -3.51 7.20
C ALA A 63 -5.21 -2.92 5.82
N ARG A 64 -5.80 -3.72 4.92
CA ARG A 64 -6.12 -3.29 3.55
C ARG A 64 -7.20 -2.21 3.53
N CYS A 65 -8.22 -2.33 4.38
CA CYS A 65 -9.26 -1.31 4.49
C CYS A 65 -8.70 -0.02 5.08
N ALA A 66 -7.81 -0.08 6.06
CA ALA A 66 -7.13 1.10 6.58
C ALA A 66 -6.27 1.80 5.52
N LEU A 67 -5.50 1.03 4.74
CA LEU A 67 -4.71 1.57 3.63
C LEU A 67 -5.58 2.24 2.56
N ALA A 68 -6.68 1.59 2.16
CA ALA A 68 -7.57 2.09 1.12
C ALA A 68 -8.33 3.37 1.52
N THR A 69 -8.66 3.52 2.81
CA THR A 69 -9.51 4.60 3.34
C THR A 69 -8.75 5.69 4.07
N GLY A 70 -7.46 5.49 4.36
CA GLY A 70 -6.69 6.36 5.23
C GLY A 70 -7.19 6.43 6.68
N CYS A 71 -8.11 5.54 7.08
CA CYS A 71 -8.76 5.55 8.38
C CYS A 71 -8.32 4.36 9.23
N GLN A 72 -8.25 4.56 10.55
CA GLN A 72 -7.93 3.47 11.48
C GLN A 72 -9.04 2.40 11.48
N PRO A 73 -8.72 1.10 11.64
CA PRO A 73 -9.69 0.00 11.65
C PRO A 73 -10.91 0.22 12.55
N HIS A 74 -10.71 0.80 13.74
CA HIS A 74 -11.80 1.10 14.68
C HIS A 74 -12.76 2.20 14.19
N ARG A 75 -12.30 3.13 13.32
CA ARG A 75 -13.15 4.18 12.74
C ARG A 75 -14.03 3.66 11.61
N ILE A 76 -13.60 2.60 10.92
CA ILE A 76 -14.31 2.00 9.78
C ILE A 76 -15.03 0.69 10.14
N GLY A 77 -14.92 0.24 11.39
CA GLY A 77 -15.62 -0.95 11.90
C GLY A 77 -15.08 -2.31 11.43
N VAL A 78 -13.99 -2.32 10.65
CA VAL A 78 -13.34 -3.54 10.11
C VAL A 78 -12.25 -3.99 11.07
N LEU A 79 -12.60 -4.84 12.03
CA LEU A 79 -11.68 -5.29 13.11
C LEU A 79 -11.11 -6.69 12.90
N ASP A 80 -11.70 -7.47 11.99
CA ASP A 80 -11.32 -8.85 11.69
C ASP A 80 -11.56 -9.15 10.19
N ASN A 81 -11.27 -10.37 9.76
CA ASN A 81 -11.45 -10.81 8.37
C ASN A 81 -12.89 -11.21 8.01
N SER A 82 -13.80 -11.27 8.99
CA SER A 82 -15.21 -11.61 8.79
C SER A 82 -16.07 -10.38 8.50
N ARG A 83 -15.55 -9.17 8.76
CA ARG A 83 -16.22 -7.90 8.47
C ARG A 83 -15.81 -7.34 7.13
N ARG A 84 -16.79 -6.83 6.39
CA ARG A 84 -16.57 -6.11 5.14
C ARG A 84 -16.54 -4.61 5.40
N LEU A 85 -15.82 -3.88 4.56
CA LEU A 85 -15.94 -2.43 4.51
C LEU A 85 -17.37 -2.11 4.04
N ILE A 86 -18.23 -1.68 4.96
CA ILE A 86 -19.56 -1.18 4.63
C ILE A 86 -19.35 0.27 4.21
N THR A 87 -19.60 0.55 2.94
CA THR A 87 -19.37 1.81 2.24
C THR A 87 -20.12 2.98 2.89
N THR A 88 -19.54 3.55 3.93
CA THR A 88 -19.87 4.88 4.47
C THR A 88 -18.58 5.58 4.88
N VAL A 89 -17.57 5.49 4.01
CA VAL A 89 -16.43 6.39 4.06
C VAL A 89 -16.80 7.54 3.13
N PRO A 90 -17.04 8.76 3.65
CA PRO A 90 -17.30 9.92 2.81
C PRO A 90 -16.32 9.99 1.64
N ASP A 91 -16.78 10.32 0.43
CA ASP A 91 -15.97 10.33 -0.79
C ASP A 91 -14.69 11.18 -0.67
N HIS A 92 -14.68 12.15 0.25
CA HIS A 92 -13.52 12.99 0.54
C HIS A 92 -12.41 12.31 1.35
N LEU A 93 -12.66 11.12 1.89
CA LEU A 93 -11.68 10.32 2.67
C LEU A 93 -11.03 9.20 1.84
N PHE A 94 -11.47 8.94 0.60
CA PHE A 94 -10.73 8.05 -0.30
C PHE A 94 -9.45 8.75 -0.79
N THR A 95 -8.34 8.46 -0.13
CA THR A 95 -7.03 9.06 -0.43
C THR A 95 -6.46 8.64 -1.79
N PHE A 96 -6.91 7.52 -2.37
CA PHE A 96 -6.32 6.96 -3.59
C PHE A 96 -7.23 6.94 -4.83
N ALA A 97 -8.52 7.30 -4.72
CA ALA A 97 -9.50 7.10 -5.80
C ALA A 97 -10.24 8.37 -6.22
N ARG A 98 -9.52 9.49 -6.42
CA ARG A 98 -10.02 10.58 -7.27
C ARG A 98 -9.37 10.49 -8.65
N GLN A 99 -10.11 9.94 -9.61
CA GLN A 99 -9.97 10.26 -11.03
C GLN A 99 -11.25 10.94 -11.49
#